data_AF-A0A924R6E3-F1
#
_entry.id   AF-A0A924R6E3-F1
#
_cell.length_a   1.000
_cell.length_b   1.000
_cell.length_c   1.000
_cell.angle_alpha   90.00
_cell.angle_beta   90.00
_cell.angle_gamma   90.00
#
_symmetry.space_group_name_H-M   'P 1'
#
loop_
_entity.id
_entity.type
_entity.pdbx_description
1 polymer ?
#
loop_
_entity_poly.entity_id
_entity_poly.type
_entity_poly.pdbx_seq_one_letter_code
_entity_poly.pdbx_strand_id
1 'polypeptide(L)'
;FMNEENGGRGGEKYLELAEKNKETHLFALESDEGGFTPRGFGLEMNEPQLSKVLHWKKLFYPYGVYDLSAGGSGSDVGPLKKIGAALAGLNPDSQRYFDVHHASTDVFENVSKRELHLGALNMAALVYLIDKYGL
;
A
#
# COMPACT_ATOMS: atom_id res chain seq x y z
N PHE A 1 -0.32 -0.64 12.12
CA PHE A 1 -0.93 0.38 13.00
C PHE A 1 -1.84 -0.32 14.00
N MET A 2 -2.58 0.41 14.85
CA MET A 2 -3.50 -0.19 15.83
C MET A 2 -4.88 0.39 15.64
N ASN A 3 -5.92 -0.45 15.83
CA ASN A 3 -7.31 -0.01 15.85
C ASN A 3 -7.79 0.63 14.53
N GLU A 4 -7.36 0.07 13.40
CA GLU A 4 -7.87 0.39 12.06
C GLU A 4 -9.37 0.05 12.02
N GLU A 5 -9.70 -1.20 12.37
CA GLU A 5 -11.04 -1.80 12.28
C GLU A 5 -12.13 -1.12 13.13
N ASN A 6 -11.76 -0.28 14.11
CA ASN A 6 -12.73 0.55 14.86
C ASN A 6 -12.56 2.05 14.58
N GLY A 7 -12.15 2.39 13.36
CA GLY A 7 -12.16 3.75 12.82
C GLY A 7 -10.79 4.42 12.74
N GLY A 8 -9.70 3.69 12.47
CA GLY A 8 -8.44 4.28 12.03
C GLY A 8 -7.66 5.07 13.09
N ARG A 9 -7.94 4.89 14.38
CA ARG A 9 -7.37 5.75 15.45
C ARG A 9 -5.84 5.66 15.54
N GLY A 10 -5.26 4.54 15.10
CA GLY A 10 -3.80 4.38 15.03
C GLY A 10 -3.15 5.31 14.01
N GLY A 11 -3.70 5.37 12.79
CA GLY A 11 -3.27 6.29 11.75
C GLY A 11 -3.42 7.75 12.17
N GLU A 12 -4.55 8.10 12.80
CA GLU A 12 -4.77 9.44 13.35
C GLU A 12 -3.73 9.81 14.42
N LYS A 13 -3.46 8.89 15.35
CA LYS A 13 -2.48 9.13 16.41
C LYS A 13 -1.07 9.26 15.86
N TYR A 14 -0.73 8.47 14.84
CA TYR A 14 0.56 8.58 14.16
C TYR A 14 0.72 9.95 13.51
N LEU A 15 -0.30 10.43 12.78
CA LEU A 15 -0.30 11.78 12.20
C LEU A 15 -0.11 12.87 13.27
N GLU A 16 -0.86 12.81 14.38
CA GLU A 16 -0.73 13.79 15.48
C GLU A 16 0.72 13.91 15.98
N LEU A 17 1.39 12.76 16.13
CA LEU A 17 2.78 12.71 16.56
C LEU A 17 3.74 13.22 15.48
N ALA A 18 3.52 12.86 14.22
CA ALA A 18 4.31 13.34 13.09
C ALA A 18 4.26 14.87 12.98
N GLU A 19 3.07 15.48 13.09
CA GLU A 19 2.89 16.94 13.11
C GLU A 19 3.59 17.58 14.31
N LYS A 20 3.41 17.01 15.51
CA LYS A 20 4.06 17.50 16.74
C LYS A 20 5.58 17.46 16.64
N ASN A 21 6.12 16.40 16.04
CA ASN A 21 7.55 16.20 15.85
C ASN A 21 8.11 16.93 14.63
N LYS A 22 7.24 17.53 13.80
CA LYS A 22 7.60 18.17 12.52
C LYS A 22 8.32 17.22 11.58
N GLU A 23 7.84 15.98 11.52
CA GLU A 23 8.36 14.96 10.61
C GLU A 23 7.97 15.27 9.16
N THR A 24 8.87 14.93 8.24
CA THR A 24 8.61 15.04 6.79
C THR A 24 8.50 13.64 6.22
N HIS A 25 7.30 13.26 5.81
CA HIS A 25 7.03 11.98 5.14
C HIS A 25 7.00 12.20 3.62
N LEU A 26 7.95 11.60 2.91
CA LEU A 26 7.97 11.66 1.44
C LEU A 26 6.99 10.66 0.83
N PHE A 27 6.91 9.46 1.39
CA PHE A 27 6.13 8.35 0.88
C PHE A 27 5.65 7.45 2.01
N ALA A 28 4.43 6.92 1.90
CA ALA A 28 3.91 5.87 2.76
C ALA A 28 3.19 4.79 1.92
N LEU A 29 3.32 3.54 2.33
CA LEU A 29 2.76 2.37 1.64
C LEU A 29 2.03 1.47 2.63
N GLU A 30 0.85 0.99 2.24
CA GLU A 30 0.03 0.07 3.02
C GLU A 30 -0.33 -1.19 2.24
N SER A 31 -0.54 -2.29 2.96
CA SER A 31 -1.02 -3.56 2.44
C SER A 31 -2.04 -4.11 3.42
N ASP A 32 -3.32 -3.97 3.10
CA ASP A 32 -4.43 -4.25 4.01
C ASP A 32 -5.55 -5.10 3.37
N GLU A 33 -5.35 -5.55 2.13
CA GLU A 33 -6.34 -6.32 1.37
C GLU A 33 -5.97 -7.82 1.26
N GLY A 34 -5.27 -8.34 2.27
CA GLY A 34 -4.89 -9.75 2.39
C GLY A 34 -3.62 -10.16 1.63
N GLY A 35 -3.27 -11.44 1.71
CA GLY A 35 -2.02 -12.02 1.18
C GLY A 35 -2.11 -12.61 -0.22
N PHE A 36 -3.07 -12.16 -1.04
CA PHE A 36 -3.38 -12.74 -2.36
C PHE A 36 -2.41 -12.29 -3.46
N THR A 37 -2.53 -12.88 -4.65
CA THR A 37 -1.71 -12.50 -5.81
C THR A 37 -1.77 -10.99 -6.07
N PRO A 38 -0.65 -10.26 -6.07
CA PRO A 38 -0.66 -8.82 -6.33
C PRO A 38 -1.11 -8.53 -7.76
N ARG A 39 -1.95 -7.52 -7.94
CA ARG A 39 -2.43 -7.05 -9.25
C ARG A 39 -1.97 -5.64 -9.56
N GLY A 40 -1.80 -4.82 -8.53
CA GLY A 40 -1.52 -3.42 -8.72
C GLY A 40 -1.10 -2.65 -7.49
N PHE A 41 -0.98 -1.34 -7.68
CA PHE A 41 -0.95 -0.36 -6.61
C PHE A 41 -1.92 0.76 -6.92
N GLY A 42 -2.71 1.15 -5.92
CA GLY A 42 -3.36 2.45 -5.91
C GLY A 42 -2.37 3.52 -5.47
N LEU A 43 -2.44 4.72 -6.07
CA LEU A 43 -1.44 5.78 -5.95
C LEU A 43 -2.13 7.12 -5.65
N GLU A 44 -1.92 7.66 -4.45
CA GLU A 44 -2.38 8.99 -4.06
C GLU A 44 -1.21 9.96 -3.95
N MET A 45 -0.95 10.66 -5.05
CA MET A 45 0.17 11.58 -5.19
C MET A 45 -0.15 12.65 -6.24
N ASN A 46 0.69 13.68 -6.39
CA ASN A 46 0.47 14.72 -7.39
C ASN A 46 0.76 14.22 -8.82
N GLU A 47 0.27 14.92 -9.85
CA GLU A 47 0.39 14.49 -11.25
C GLU A 47 1.83 14.23 -11.72
N PRO A 48 2.83 15.08 -11.41
CA PRO A 48 4.23 14.78 -11.72
C PRO A 48 4.73 13.47 -11.10
N GLN A 49 4.44 13.24 -9.82
CA GLN A 49 4.83 12.03 -9.09
C GLN A 49 4.16 10.79 -9.69
N LEU A 50 2.84 10.87 -9.91
CA LEU A 50 2.06 9.79 -10.52
C LEU A 50 2.63 9.43 -11.90
N SER A 51 2.84 10.45 -12.74
CA SER A 51 3.42 10.26 -14.07
C SER A 51 4.75 9.53 -14.01
N LYS A 52 5.62 9.88 -13.06
CA LYS A 52 6.92 9.23 -12.87
C LYS A 52 6.76 7.75 -12.48
N VAL A 53 5.91 7.45 -11.50
CA VAL A 53 5.66 6.06 -11.05
C VAL A 53 5.08 5.20 -12.18
N LEU A 54 4.19 5.76 -13.01
CA LEU A 54 3.62 5.06 -14.16
C LEU A 54 4.67 4.62 -15.20
N HIS A 55 5.81 5.32 -15.32
CA HIS A 55 6.90 4.89 -16.21
C HIS A 55 7.57 3.58 -15.75
N TRP A 56 7.45 3.23 -14.47
CA TRP A 56 7.98 1.98 -13.92
C TRP A 56 7.07 0.78 -14.16
N LYS A 57 5.84 0.95 -14.65
CA LYS A 57 4.87 -0.13 -14.89
C LYS A 57 5.47 -1.35 -15.60
N LYS A 58 6.33 -1.13 -16.60
CA LYS A 58 7.00 -2.22 -17.35
C LYS A 58 7.97 -3.06 -16.49
N LEU A 59 8.51 -2.50 -15.41
CA LEU A 59 9.41 -3.20 -14.49
C LEU A 59 8.63 -4.16 -13.57
N PHE A 60 7.36 -3.86 -13.33
CA PHE A 60 6.45 -4.66 -12.50
C PHE A 60 5.76 -5.78 -13.29
N TYR A 61 5.61 -5.64 -14.61
CA TYR A 61 4.93 -6.60 -15.47
C TYR A 61 5.40 -8.06 -15.33
N PRO A 62 6.71 -8.37 -15.23
CA PRO A 62 7.19 -9.74 -15.03
C PRO A 62 6.79 -10.37 -13.68
N TYR A 63 6.33 -9.55 -12.74
CA TYR A 63 6.02 -9.93 -11.35
C TYR A 63 4.52 -9.91 -11.05
N GLY A 64 3.66 -9.84 -12.09
CA GLY A 64 2.22 -9.97 -11.97
C GLY A 64 1.47 -8.67 -11.64
N VAL A 65 2.18 -7.56 -11.51
CA VAL A 65 1.60 -6.24 -11.25
C VAL A 65 1.38 -5.51 -12.58
N TYR A 66 0.11 -5.27 -12.89
CA TYR A 66 -0.36 -4.73 -14.18
C TYR A 66 -1.13 -3.43 -14.03
N ASP A 67 -1.63 -3.13 -12.84
CA ASP A 67 -2.36 -1.90 -12.59
C ASP A 67 -1.57 -0.96 -11.68
N LEU A 68 -1.30 0.23 -12.18
CA LEU A 68 -0.80 1.35 -11.39
C LEU A 68 -1.79 2.46 -11.69
N SER A 69 -2.62 2.82 -10.73
CA SER A 69 -3.78 3.68 -10.95
C SER A 69 -3.88 4.75 -9.86
N ALA A 70 -4.50 5.88 -10.21
CA ALA A 70 -4.67 6.99 -9.28
C ALA A 70 -5.76 6.66 -8.25
N GLY A 71 -5.52 7.01 -6.99
CA GLY A 71 -6.43 6.78 -5.87
C GLY A 71 -6.20 5.44 -5.17
N GLY A 72 -6.69 5.33 -3.93
CA GLY A 72 -6.59 4.13 -3.11
C GLY A 72 -5.18 3.97 -2.53
N SER A 73 -5.01 4.22 -1.24
CA SER A 73 -3.68 4.14 -0.62
C SER A 73 -3.62 3.40 0.71
N GLY A 74 -4.77 2.89 1.17
CA GLY A 74 -4.90 2.26 2.48
C GLY A 74 -5.42 3.24 3.54
N SER A 75 -6.00 2.66 4.58
CA SER A 75 -6.73 3.38 5.64
C SER A 75 -5.77 4.04 6.63
N ASP A 76 -4.76 3.30 7.07
CA ASP A 76 -3.84 3.73 8.12
C ASP A 76 -2.85 4.82 7.64
N VAL A 77 -2.44 4.79 6.37
CA VAL A 77 -1.54 5.81 5.81
C VAL A 77 -2.28 7.04 5.29
N GLY A 78 -3.59 6.93 5.02
CA GLY A 78 -4.44 8.00 4.52
C GLY A 78 -4.29 9.37 5.23
N PRO A 79 -4.23 9.41 6.59
CA PRO A 79 -4.04 10.67 7.32
C PRO A 79 -2.78 11.45 6.93
N LEU A 80 -1.70 10.78 6.52
CA LEU A 80 -0.42 11.42 6.17
C LEU A 80 -0.51 12.31 4.92
N LYS A 81 -1.57 12.17 4.12
CA LYS A 81 -1.87 13.10 3.02
C LYS A 81 -1.97 14.55 3.49
N LYS A 82 -2.45 14.80 4.72
CA LYS A 82 -2.60 16.14 5.29
C LYS A 82 -1.28 16.88 5.44
N ILE A 83 -0.18 16.14 5.61
CA ILE A 83 1.18 16.68 5.68
C ILE A 83 1.97 16.51 4.38
N GLY A 84 1.27 16.18 3.28
CA GLY A 84 1.82 16.19 1.92
C GLY A 84 2.56 14.92 1.50
N ALA A 85 2.45 13.83 2.25
CA ALA A 85 3.04 12.55 1.85
C ALA A 85 2.35 12.00 0.59
N ALA A 86 3.15 11.42 -0.32
CA ALA A 86 2.62 10.55 -1.37
C ALA A 86 2.27 9.19 -0.76
N LEU A 87 1.12 8.63 -1.13
CA LEU A 87 0.64 7.39 -0.55
C LEU A 87 0.45 6.32 -1.62
N ALA A 88 0.60 5.06 -1.24
CA ALA A 88 0.28 3.93 -2.10
C ALA A 88 -0.33 2.78 -1.29
N GLY A 89 -1.20 2.01 -1.93
CA GLY A 89 -1.78 0.80 -1.39
C GLY A 89 -1.50 -0.37 -2.32
N LEU A 90 -1.05 -1.50 -1.80
CA LEU A 90 -1.00 -2.74 -2.58
C LEU A 90 -2.44 -3.18 -2.89
N ASN A 91 -2.72 -3.49 -4.17
CA ASN A 91 -4.00 -4.04 -4.62
C ASN A 91 -3.81 -5.51 -5.03
N PRO A 92 -4.15 -6.48 -4.17
CA PRO A 92 -4.16 -7.90 -4.47
C PRO A 92 -5.40 -8.32 -5.29
N ASP A 93 -5.47 -9.59 -5.64
CA ASP A 93 -6.68 -10.19 -6.21
C ASP A 93 -7.80 -10.25 -5.15
N SER A 94 -8.81 -9.39 -5.31
CA SER A 94 -9.89 -9.23 -4.35
C SER A 94 -10.98 -10.29 -4.42
N GLN A 95 -10.99 -11.15 -5.45
CA GLN A 95 -12.12 -12.06 -5.70
C GLN A 95 -12.37 -13.04 -4.55
N ARG A 96 -11.32 -13.35 -3.76
CA ARG A 96 -11.38 -14.25 -2.61
C ARG A 96 -11.26 -13.54 -1.26
N TYR A 97 -11.17 -12.22 -1.25
CA TYR A 97 -10.90 -11.46 -0.03
C TYR A 97 -11.99 -11.71 1.03
N PHE A 98 -13.25 -11.61 0.61
CA PHE A 98 -14.40 -11.78 1.51
C PHE A 98 -14.77 -13.24 1.82
N ASP A 99 -14.03 -14.22 1.29
CA ASP A 99 -14.14 -15.62 1.75
C ASP A 99 -13.47 -15.83 3.12
N VAL A 100 -12.54 -14.93 3.48
CA VAL A 100 -11.73 -15.02 4.71
C VAL A 100 -11.83 -13.78 5.59
N HIS A 101 -11.99 -12.59 5.01
CA HIS A 101 -12.04 -11.33 5.75
C HIS A 101 -13.13 -11.35 6.83
N HIS A 102 -12.73 -11.06 8.08
CA HIS A 102 -13.59 -11.09 9.28
C HIS A 102 -14.34 -12.42 9.49
N ALA A 103 -13.82 -13.52 8.95
CA ALA A 103 -14.37 -14.85 9.10
C ALA A 103 -13.47 -15.75 9.96
N SER A 104 -14.04 -16.81 10.53
CA SER A 104 -13.26 -17.83 11.27
C SER A 104 -12.26 -18.58 10.39
N THR A 105 -12.35 -18.42 9.07
CA THR A 105 -11.44 -18.95 8.06
C THR A 105 -10.22 -18.04 7.84
N ASP A 106 -10.12 -16.88 8.48
CA ASP A 106 -8.87 -16.10 8.51
C ASP A 106 -7.85 -16.77 9.43
N VAL A 107 -7.19 -17.80 8.89
CA VAL A 107 -6.23 -18.64 9.58
C VAL A 107 -4.97 -18.79 8.74
N PHE A 108 -3.85 -19.11 9.39
CA PHE A 108 -2.54 -19.21 8.76
C PHE A 108 -2.52 -20.19 7.58
N GLU A 109 -3.27 -21.28 7.67
CA GLU A 109 -3.37 -22.32 6.64
C GLU A 109 -3.92 -21.80 5.31
N ASN A 110 -4.70 -20.72 5.33
CA ASN A 110 -5.24 -20.09 4.13
C ASN A 110 -4.27 -19.09 3.49
N VAL A 111 -3.11 -18.84 4.11
CA VAL A 111 -2.08 -17.97 3.56
C VAL A 111 -1.21 -18.71 2.56
N SER A 112 -1.24 -18.26 1.30
CA SER A 112 -0.33 -18.74 0.28
C SER A 112 1.06 -18.13 0.44
N LYS A 113 2.05 -18.95 0.79
CA LYS A 113 3.46 -18.52 0.88
C LYS A 113 3.96 -17.85 -0.40
N ARG A 114 3.53 -18.33 -1.58
CA ARG A 114 3.97 -17.79 -2.86
C ARG A 114 3.37 -16.41 -3.12
N GLU A 115 2.10 -16.22 -2.84
CA GLU A 115 1.42 -14.93 -3.04
C GLU A 115 1.94 -13.88 -2.06
N LEU A 116 2.13 -14.28 -0.79
CA LEU A 116 2.76 -13.43 0.22
C LEU A 116 4.16 -12.94 -0.22
N HIS A 117 4.99 -13.83 -0.76
CA HIS A 117 6.31 -13.46 -1.29
C HIS A 117 6.22 -12.53 -2.51
N LEU A 118 5.22 -12.71 -3.38
CA LEU A 118 5.01 -11.83 -4.53
C LEU A 118 4.56 -10.43 -4.09
N GLY A 119 3.67 -10.32 -3.11
CA GLY A 119 3.30 -9.04 -2.49
C GLY A 119 4.52 -8.33 -1.90
N ALA A 120 5.30 -9.04 -1.08
CA ALA A 120 6.52 -8.51 -0.47
C ALA A 120 7.55 -8.03 -1.51
N LEU A 121 7.77 -8.80 -2.58
CA LEU A 121 8.67 -8.43 -3.67
C LEU A 121 8.23 -7.12 -4.35
N ASN A 122 6.95 -7.01 -4.71
CA ASN A 122 6.44 -5.85 -5.43
C ASN A 122 6.45 -4.60 -4.54
N MET A 123 6.09 -4.73 -3.25
CA MET A 123 6.20 -3.63 -2.29
C MET A 123 7.65 -3.17 -2.12
N ALA A 124 8.59 -4.10 -1.94
CA ALA A 124 10.01 -3.78 -1.82
C ALA A 124 10.56 -3.11 -3.09
N ALA A 125 10.14 -3.57 -4.28
CA ALA A 125 10.51 -2.97 -5.55
C ALA A 125 10.01 -1.52 -5.66
N LEU A 126 8.76 -1.24 -5.27
CA LEU A 126 8.21 0.12 -5.28
C LEU A 126 8.98 1.04 -4.33
N VAL A 127 9.19 0.60 -3.08
CA VAL A 127 9.97 1.36 -2.08
C VAL A 127 11.39 1.64 -2.59
N TYR A 128 12.06 0.64 -3.19
CA TYR A 128 13.39 0.80 -3.75
C TYR A 128 13.43 1.81 -4.90
N LEU A 129 12.46 1.77 -5.82
CA LEU A 129 12.43 2.71 -6.95
C LEU A 129 12.21 4.15 -6.47
N ILE A 130 11.35 4.34 -5.47
CA ILE A 130 11.09 5.64 -4.85
C ILE A 130 12.32 6.17 -4.13
N ASP A 131 12.97 5.35 -3.30
CA ASP A 131 14.21 5.73 -2.61
C ASP A 131 15.33 6.07 -3.60
N LYS A 132 15.50 5.24 -4.64
CA LYS A 132 16.62 5.37 -5.57
C LYS A 132 16.47 6.53 -6.56
N TYR A 133 15.26 6.76 -7.03
CA TYR A 133 15.00 7.71 -8.13
C TYR A 133 14.14 8.90 -7.71
N GLY A 134 13.67 8.93 -6.46
CA GLY A 134 12.74 9.94 -5.95
C GLY A 134 11.33 9.81 -6.53
N LEU A 135 10.43 10.62 -5.99
CA LEU A 135 9.11 10.90 -6.57
C LEU A 135 9.17 12.06 -7.57
#